data_AF-A0A964XXX4-F1
#
_entry.id   AF-A0A964XXX4-F1
#
_cell.length_a   1.000
_cell.length_b   1.000
_cell.length_c   1.000
_cell.angle_alpha   90.00
_cell.angle_beta   90.00
_cell.angle_gamma   90.00
#
_symmetry.space_group_name_H-M   'P 1'
#
loop_
_entity.id
_entity.type
_entity.pdbx_description
1 polymer ?
#
loop_
_entity_poly.entity_id
_entity_poly.type
_entity_poly.pdbx_seq_one_letter_code
_entity_poly.pdbx_strand_id
1 'polypeptide(L)' 'MSNRSISGLTDEEAQEFHTYWMQGFVGFAAVAVVAHVLVWAWRPWF' A
#
# COMPACT_ATOMS: atom_id res chain seq x y z
N MET A 1 -8.67 5.80 -31.05
CA MET A 1 -7.38 5.32 -30.50
C MET A 1 -7.71 4.51 -29.26
N SER A 2 -7.16 3.30 -29.12
CA SER A 2 -7.37 2.47 -27.93
C SER A 2 -6.76 3.17 -26.72
N ASN A 3 -7.58 3.79 -25.86
CA ASN A 3 -7.15 4.40 -24.60
C ASN A 3 -6.87 3.29 -23.56
N ARG A 4 -5.92 2.42 -23.89
CA ARG A 4 -5.47 1.31 -23.06
C ARG A 4 -3.98 1.46 -22.81
N SER A 5 -3.59 1.28 -21.56
CA SER A 5 -2.20 1.38 -21.12
C SER A 5 -1.38 0.14 -21.53
N ILE A 6 -0.08 0.14 -21.25
CA ILE A 6 0.82 -0.99 -21.53
C ILE A 6 0.41 -2.29 -20.82
N SER A 7 -0.29 -2.19 -19.69
CA SER A 7 -0.85 -3.34 -18.97
C SER A 7 -2.20 -3.80 -19.54
N GLY A 8 -2.73 -3.10 -20.55
CA GLY A 8 -4.02 -3.39 -21.16
C GLY A 8 -5.22 -2.85 -20.38
N LEU A 9 -5.01 -2.25 -19.21
CA LEU A 9 -6.06 -1.65 -18.39
C LEU A 9 -6.44 -0.26 -18.89
N THR A 10 -7.73 0.05 -18.77
CA THR A 10 -8.25 1.42 -18.79
C THR A 10 -7.89 2.15 -17.50
N ASP A 11 -7.95 3.48 -17.51
CA ASP A 11 -7.64 4.30 -16.33
C ASP A 11 -8.60 4.02 -15.16
N GLU A 12 -9.85 3.69 -15.46
CA GLU A 12 -10.89 3.36 -14.47
C GLU A 12 -10.59 2.03 -13.77
N GLU A 13 -10.31 0.97 -14.54
CA GLU A 13 -9.90 -0.34 -14.00
C GLU A 13 -8.62 -0.25 -13.15
N ALA A 14 -7.66 0.58 -13.57
CA ALA A 14 -6.43 0.81 -12.81
C ALA A 14 -6.69 1.51 -11.46
N GLN A 15 -7.63 2.47 -11.42
CA GLN A 15 -8.00 3.16 -10.18
C GLN A 15 -8.78 2.29 -9.20
N GLU A 16 -9.66 1.42 -9.70
CA GLU A 16 -10.36 0.46 -8.85
C GLU A 16 -9.37 -0.47 -8.15
N PHE A 17 -8.42 -1.06 -8.90
CA PHE A 17 -7.36 -1.87 -8.33
C PHE A 17 -6.53 -1.08 -7.30
N HIS A 18 -6.10 0.12 -7.67
CA HIS A 18 -5.27 0.96 -6.82
C HIS A 18 -5.95 1.29 -5.49
N THR A 19 -7.26 1.53 -5.51
CA THR A 19 -8.05 1.82 -4.30
C THR A 19 -8.00 0.67 -3.30
N TYR A 20 -8.28 -0.56 -3.73
CA TYR A 20 -8.23 -1.73 -2.85
C TYR A 20 -6.81 -2.08 -2.42
N TRP A 21 -5.83 -1.94 -3.31
CA TRP A 21 -4.42 -2.12 -2.99
C TRP A 21 -3.96 -1.15 -1.89
N MET A 22 -4.31 0.14 -2.04
CA MET A 22 -3.96 1.18 -1.06
C MET A 22 -4.61 0.91 0.29
N GLN A 23 -5.87 0.46 0.33
CA GLN A 23 -6.54 0.12 1.58
C GLN A 23 -5.77 -0.95 2.37
N GLY A 24 -5.35 -2.03 1.70
CA GLY A 24 -4.56 -3.09 2.33
C GLY A 24 -3.15 -2.64 2.71
N PHE A 25 -2.48 -1.91 1.81
CA PHE A 25 -1.13 -1.39 2.03
C PHE A 25 -1.08 -0.45 3.24
N VAL A 26 -2.04 0.48 3.37
CA VAL A 26 -2.14 1.40 4.50
C VAL A 26 -2.40 0.64 5.80
N GLY A 27 -3.30 -0.35 5.79
CA GLY A 27 -3.54 -1.20 6.95
C GLY A 27 -2.29 -1.93 7.42
N PHE A 28 -1.56 -2.57 6.50
CA PHE A 28 -0.29 -3.23 6.80
C PHE A 28 0.78 -2.26 7.30
N ALA A 29 0.96 -1.12 6.63
CA ALA A 29 1.95 -0.12 6.99
C ALA A 29 1.69 0.46 8.39
N ALA A 30 0.43 0.74 8.74
CA ALA A 30 0.06 1.19 10.07
C ALA A 30 0.43 0.17 11.15
N VAL A 31 0.09 -1.11 10.94
CA VAL A 31 0.46 -2.20 11.85
C VAL A 31 1.98 -2.34 11.96
N ALA A 32 2.69 -2.28 10.84
CA ALA A 32 4.15 -2.36 10.80
C ALA A 32 4.79 -1.22 11.61
N VAL A 33 4.34 0.02 11.44
CA VAL A 33 4.82 1.17 12.22
C VAL A 33 4.61 0.95 13.70
N VAL A 34 3.41 0.52 14.12
CA VAL A 34 3.11 0.20 15.53
C VAL A 34 4.06 -0.87 16.05
N ALA A 35 4.26 -1.95 15.31
CA ALA A 35 5.18 -3.03 15.70
C ALA A 35 6.62 -2.52 15.87
N HIS A 36 7.12 -1.69 14.95
CA HIS A 36 8.47 -1.12 15.05
C HIS A 36 8.60 -0.17 16.24
N VAL A 37 7.58 0.65 16.52
CA VAL A 37 7.56 1.52 17.71
C VAL A 37 7.58 0.70 19.00
N LEU A 38 6.80 -0.38 19.07
CA LEU A 38 6.78 -1.27 20.24
C LEU A 38 8.14 -1.96 20.44
N VAL A 39 8.75 -2.46 19.37
CA VAL A 39 10.08 -3.07 19.43
C VAL A 39 11.13 -2.03 19.85
N TRP A 40 11.06 -0.81 19.31
CA TRP A 40 11.95 0.28 19.69
C TRP A 40 11.79 0.64 21.18
N ALA A 41 10.56 0.72 21.69
CA ALA A 41 10.31 1.00 23.10
C ALA A 41 10.88 -0.09 24.03
N TRP A 42 10.89 -1.36 23.61
CA TRP A 42 11.44 -2.46 24.39
C TRP A 42 12.96 -2.57 24.29
N ARG A 43 13.51 -2.51 23.07
CA ARG A 43 14.94 -2.65 22.77
C ARG A 43 15.32 -1.68 21.65
N PRO A 44 15.57 -0.41 21.99
CA PRO A 44 15.96 0.58 21.00
C PRO A 44 17.26 0.13 20.35
N TRP A 45 17.33 0.23 19.02
CA TRP A 45 18.60 0.09 18.32
C TRP A 45 19.35 1.44 18.35
N PHE A 46 19.71 1.86 19.56
CA PHE A 46 20.82 2.72 19.97
C PHE A 46 20.68 2.94 21.48
#